data_AF-A0A542FQT3-F1
#
_entry.id   AF-A0A542FQT3-F1
#
_cell.length_a   1.000
_cell.length_b   1.000
_cell.length_c   1.000
_cell.angle_alpha   90.00
_cell.angle_beta   90.00
_cell.angle_gamma   90.00
#
_symmetry.space_group_name_H-M   'P 1'
#
loop_
_entity.id
_entity.type
_entity.pdbx_description
1 polymer ?
#
loop_
_entity_poly.entity_id
_entity_poly.type
_entity_poly.pdbx_seq_one_letter_code
_entity_poly.pdbx_strand_id
1 'polypeptide(L)'
;MTALRDEVEGAGVVRIEVGGEAVGGFEGQSIAGVLLAAGRMEGFFCGIGVCFACVATVNGLADVRLCQRDAKDGDVVTWQATRPGGADA
;
A
#
# COMPACT_ATOMS: atom_id res chain seq x y z
N MET A 1 -7.66 -13.00 -23.37
CA MET A 1 -8.08 -12.28 -22.14
C MET A 1 -8.51 -13.21 -20.99
N THR A 2 -8.29 -14.53 -21.08
CA THR A 2 -8.52 -15.49 -19.98
C THR A 2 -7.24 -15.80 -19.19
N ALA A 3 -6.06 -15.79 -19.84
CA ALA A 3 -4.77 -16.06 -19.18
C ALA A 3 -4.42 -15.10 -18.04
N LEU A 4 -4.73 -13.80 -18.17
CA LEU A 4 -4.54 -12.82 -17.09
C LEU A 4 -5.46 -13.06 -15.87
N ARG A 5 -6.57 -13.78 -16.05
CA ARG A 5 -7.47 -14.15 -14.94
C ARG A 5 -6.89 -15.36 -14.20
N ASP A 6 -6.35 -16.32 -14.95
CA ASP A 6 -5.60 -17.47 -14.45
C ASP A 6 -4.38 -17.06 -13.58
N GLU A 7 -3.66 -15.99 -13.97
CA GLU A 7 -2.52 -15.47 -13.19
C GLU A 7 -2.94 -14.84 -11.84
N VAL A 8 -4.15 -14.28 -11.76
CA VAL A 8 -4.71 -13.77 -10.49
C VAL A 8 -5.25 -14.92 -9.63
N GLU A 9 -5.72 -16.01 -10.25
CA GLU A 9 -6.19 -17.23 -9.55
C GLU A 9 -5.04 -18.00 -8.86
N GLY A 10 -3.78 -17.74 -9.22
CA GLY A 10 -2.58 -18.30 -8.58
C GLY A 10 -1.85 -17.37 -7.61
N ALA A 11 -2.26 -16.11 -7.46
CA ALA A 11 -1.57 -15.17 -6.58
C ALA A 11 -1.83 -15.52 -5.10
N GLY A 12 -0.76 -15.72 -4.32
CA GLY A 12 -0.85 -16.00 -2.90
C GLY A 12 -1.60 -14.90 -2.14
N VAL A 13 -2.28 -15.24 -1.04
CA VAL A 13 -2.94 -14.24 -0.19
C VAL A 13 -1.92 -13.62 0.76
N VAL A 14 -1.93 -12.29 0.86
CA VAL A 14 -1.18 -11.55 1.88
C VAL A 14 -2.14 -10.82 2.81
N ARG A 15 -1.82 -10.74 4.09
CA ARG A 15 -2.49 -9.87 5.07
C ARG A 15 -1.51 -8.85 5.59
N ILE A 16 -1.88 -7.58 5.49
CA ILE A 16 -1.10 -6.46 6.04
C ILE A 16 -1.91 -5.82 7.18
N GLU A 17 -1.24 -5.35 8.22
CA GLU A 17 -1.88 -4.63 9.33
C GLU A 17 -1.76 -3.13 9.10
N VAL A 18 -2.89 -2.40 9.15
CA VAL A 18 -2.91 -0.93 9.07
C VAL A 18 -3.70 -0.37 10.22
N GLY A 19 -3.02 0.37 11.10
CA GLY A 19 -3.66 0.97 12.28
C GLY A 19 -4.30 -0.06 13.22
N GLY A 20 -3.72 -1.26 13.32
CA GLY A 20 -4.24 -2.36 14.13
C GLY A 20 -5.30 -3.23 13.45
N GLU A 21 -5.66 -2.97 12.19
CA GLU A 21 -6.64 -3.76 11.45
C GLU A 21 -6.03 -4.47 10.25
N ALA A 22 -6.36 -5.75 10.09
CA ALA A 22 -5.88 -6.56 8.98
C ALA A 22 -6.60 -6.22 7.66
N VAL A 23 -5.82 -6.02 6.60
CA VAL A 23 -6.27 -5.77 5.24
C VAL A 23 -5.73 -6.86 4.34
N GLY A 24 -6.63 -7.55 3.62
CA GLY A 24 -6.28 -8.62 2.70
C GLY A 24 -5.89 -8.10 1.32
N GLY A 25 -4.93 -8.77 0.69
CA GLY A 25 -4.52 -8.56 -0.69
C GLY A 25 -3.92 -9.82 -1.30
N PHE A 26 -3.29 -9.65 -2.45
CA PHE A 26 -2.63 -10.71 -3.21
C PHE A 26 -1.14 -10.41 -3.38
N GLU A 27 -0.33 -11.46 -3.41
CA GLU A 27 1.08 -11.39 -3.78
C GLU A 27 1.23 -10.74 -5.16
N GLY A 28 2.30 -9.95 -5.33
CA GLY A 28 2.54 -9.16 -6.53
C GLY A 28 1.85 -7.80 -6.54
N GLN A 29 0.93 -7.52 -5.62
CA GLN A 29 0.45 -6.16 -5.39
C GLN A 29 1.47 -5.35 -4.58
N SER A 30 1.50 -4.04 -4.84
CA SER A 30 2.12 -3.11 -3.90
C SER A 30 1.24 -2.90 -2.67
N ILE A 31 1.83 -2.46 -1.55
CA ILE A 31 1.07 -2.11 -0.35
C ILE A 31 0.00 -1.05 -0.68
N ALA A 32 0.34 -0.07 -1.52
CA ALA A 32 -0.64 0.92 -1.96
C ALA A 32 -1.78 0.31 -2.78
N GLY A 33 -1.49 -0.69 -3.63
CA GLY A 33 -2.49 -1.42 -4.39
C GLY A 33 -3.49 -2.16 -3.50
N VAL A 34 -2.98 -2.85 -2.46
CA VAL A 34 -3.81 -3.53 -1.45
C VAL A 34 -4.75 -2.54 -0.76
N LEU A 35 -4.22 -1.42 -0.27
CA LEU A 35 -5.01 -0.41 0.45
C LEU A 35 -6.00 0.33 -0.44
N LEU A 36 -5.65 0.61 -1.69
CA LEU A 36 -6.56 1.22 -2.64
C LEU A 36 -7.75 0.29 -2.95
N ALA A 37 -7.49 -1.00 -3.19
CA ALA A 37 -8.54 -1.99 -3.42
C ALA A 37 -9.47 -2.15 -2.20
N ALA A 38 -8.94 -1.97 -1.00
CA ALA A 38 -9.69 -1.99 0.25
C ALA A 38 -10.40 -0.66 0.58
N GLY A 39 -10.27 0.39 -0.25
CA GLY A 39 -10.86 1.71 0.01
C GLY A 39 -10.25 2.45 1.20
N ARG A 40 -8.98 2.19 1.53
CA ARG A 40 -8.25 2.74 2.70
C ARG A 40 -7.21 3.80 2.36
N MET A 41 -7.27 4.40 1.18
CA MET A 41 -6.31 5.41 0.75
C MET A 41 -7.00 6.54 -0.02
N GLU A 42 -6.68 7.78 0.33
CA GLU A 42 -7.17 8.99 -0.31
C GLU A 42 -6.00 9.79 -0.91
N GLY A 43 -6.24 10.59 -1.95
CA GLY A 43 -5.22 11.46 -2.57
C GLY A 43 -4.09 10.74 -3.32
N PHE A 44 -4.01 9.40 -3.25
CA PHE A 44 -3.09 8.59 -4.04
C PHE A 44 -3.58 8.42 -5.48
N PHE A 45 -2.76 8.81 -6.44
CA PHE A 45 -3.09 8.66 -7.87
C PHE A 45 -1.91 8.25 -8.76
N CYS A 46 -0.67 8.53 -8.36
CA CYS A 46 0.44 8.43 -9.30
C CYS A 46 0.97 7.01 -9.52
N GLY A 47 0.89 6.13 -8.54
CA GLY A 47 1.47 4.76 -8.62
C GLY A 47 3.00 4.69 -8.74
N ILE A 48 3.68 5.80 -9.05
CA ILE A 48 5.13 5.86 -9.33
C ILE A 48 5.93 6.60 -8.24
N GLY A 49 5.25 7.13 -7.22
CA GLY A 49 5.87 7.75 -6.05
C GLY A 49 6.18 9.24 -6.16
N VAL A 50 5.69 9.94 -7.18
CA VAL A 50 5.91 11.39 -7.36
C VAL A 50 4.93 12.26 -6.56
N CYS A 51 3.74 11.76 -6.22
CA CYS A 51 2.73 12.57 -5.51
C CYS A 51 2.89 12.56 -3.99
N PHE A 52 3.75 11.68 -3.44
CA PHE A 52 3.99 11.51 -2.00
C PHE A 52 2.76 11.22 -1.12
N ALA A 53 1.56 11.07 -1.68
CA ALA A 53 0.34 10.74 -0.94
C ALA A 53 0.31 9.31 -0.36
N CYS A 54 1.27 8.45 -0.74
CA CYS A 54 1.38 7.07 -0.25
C CYS A 54 2.58 6.85 0.67
N VAL A 55 3.11 7.90 1.30
CA VAL A 55 4.25 7.74 2.22
C VAL A 55 3.75 7.30 3.59
N ALA A 56 4.38 6.26 4.15
CA ALA A 56 4.06 5.73 5.47
C ALA A 56 5.30 5.10 6.12
N THR A 57 5.16 4.63 7.36
CA THR A 57 6.15 3.76 8.00
C THR A 57 5.73 2.31 7.81
N VAL A 58 6.64 1.46 7.36
CA VAL A 58 6.42 0.01 7.15
C VAL A 58 7.44 -0.78 7.95
N ASN A 59 6.99 -1.64 8.86
CA ASN A 59 7.85 -2.48 9.70
C ASN A 59 8.97 -1.69 10.41
N GLY A 60 8.65 -0.48 10.88
CA GLY A 60 9.60 0.43 11.53
C GLY A 60 10.46 1.28 10.58
N LEU A 61 10.39 1.07 9.27
CA LEU A 61 11.09 1.91 8.28
C LEU A 61 10.20 3.09 7.87
N ALA A 62 10.61 4.30 8.20
CA ALA A 62 9.91 5.54 7.85
C ALA A 62 10.08 5.93 6.36
N ASP A 63 9.28 6.88 5.91
CA ASP A 63 9.35 7.51 4.58
C ASP A 63 9.24 6.52 3.40
N VAL A 64 8.55 5.40 3.62
CA VAL A 64 8.34 4.37 2.60
C VAL A 64 7.20 4.78 1.67
N ARG A 65 7.50 4.89 0.38
CA ARG A 65 6.46 5.04 -0.66
C ARG A 65 5.78 3.69 -0.86
N LEU A 66 4.58 3.53 -0.32
CA LEU A 66 3.80 2.29 -0.36
C LEU A 66 3.52 1.80 -1.79
N CYS A 67 3.50 2.70 -2.78
CA CYS A 67 3.33 2.32 -4.18
C CYS A 67 4.54 1.65 -4.84
N GLN A 68 5.74 1.83 -4.27
CA GLN A 68 6.98 1.21 -4.76
C GLN A 68 7.41 0.02 -3.89
N ARG A 69 6.56 -0.41 -2.95
CA ARG A 69 6.83 -1.50 -2.03
C ARG A 69 5.81 -2.63 -2.25
N ASP A 70 6.30 -3.80 -2.60
CA ASP A 70 5.48 -5.01 -2.66
C ASP A 70 4.88 -5.33 -1.29
N ALA A 71 3.61 -5.71 -1.26
CA ALA A 71 2.96 -6.22 -0.07
C ALA A 71 3.49 -7.62 0.25
N LYS A 72 3.83 -7.84 1.52
CA LYS A 72 4.20 -9.13 2.08
C LYS A 72 3.26 -9.48 3.23
N ASP A 73 2.98 -10.76 3.40
CA ASP A 73 2.19 -11.23 4.54
C ASP A 73 2.88 -10.81 5.85
N GLY A 74 2.10 -10.21 6.76
CA GLY A 74 2.59 -9.68 8.02
C GLY A 74 3.17 -8.27 7.98
N ASP A 75 3.14 -7.55 6.84
CA ASP A 75 3.56 -6.14 6.81
C ASP A 75 2.71 -5.29 7.75
N VAL A 76 3.36 -4.50 8.60
CA VAL A 76 2.72 -3.54 9.52
C VAL A 76 2.93 -2.13 9.00
N VAL A 77 1.85 -1.45 8.68
CA VAL A 77 1.83 -0.09 8.12
C VAL A 77 1.27 0.89 9.14
N THR A 78 2.01 1.95 9.39
CA THR A 78 1.57 3.08 10.21
C THR A 78 1.66 4.37 9.39
N TRP A 79 0.53 5.05 9.24
CA TRP A 79 0.49 6.34 8.57
C TRP A 79 1.36 7.34 9.32
N GLN A 80 2.18 8.09 8.60
CA GLN A 80 2.93 9.19 9.20
C GLN A 80 1.94 10.27 9.60
N ALA A 81 2.06 10.78 10.82
CA ALA A 81 1.35 11.98 11.20
C ALA A 81 1.77 13.10 10.23
N THR A 82 0.80 13.80 9.65
CA THR A 82 1.07 14.97 8.84
C THR A 82 1.93 15.93 9.66
N ARG A 83 3.09 16.32 9.14
CA ARG A 83 3.84 17.43 9.74
C ARG A 83 2.93 18.66 9.68
N PRO A 84 2.65 19.36 10.79
CA PRO A 84 1.96 20.64 10.72
C PRO A 84 2.79 21.60 9.84
N GLY A 85 2.27 21.98 8.68
CA GLY A 85 2.87 22.98 7.78
C GLY A 85 3.33 22.48 6.39
N GLY A 86 2.62 21.55 5.74
CA GLY A 86 2.93 21.16 4.35
C GLY A 86 1.71 21.26 3.44
N ALA A 87 1.30 22.48 3.10
CA ALA A 87 0.25 22.74 2.10
C ALA A 87 0.82 23.43 0.85
N ASP A 88 2.12 23.29 0.58
CA ASP A 88 2.77 23.92 -0.56
C ASP A 88 3.82 22.96 -1.16
N ALA A 89 3.40 22.16 -2.15
CA ALA A 89 4.27 21.49 -3.11
C ALA A 89 3.50 21.25 -4.41
#